data_AF-A0A6M1LXE5-F1
#
_entry.id   AF-A0A6M1LXE5-F1
#
_cell.length_a   1.000
_cell.length_b   1.000
_cell.length_c   1.000
_cell.angle_alpha   90.00
_cell.angle_beta   90.00
_cell.angle_gamma   90.00
#
_symmetry.space_group_name_H-M   'P 1'
#
loop_
_entity.id
_entity.type
_entity.pdbx_description
1 polymer ?
#
loop_
_entity_poly.entity_id
_entity_poly.type
_entity_poly.pdbx_seq_one_letter_code
_entity_poly.pdbx_strand_id
1 'polypeptide(L)'
;MIDTRILNSPFAEPSRHWELDENGIPTGTPASGRRRSEFIVPVPPPKHKVKAQANLQKAGVQNTKKDERLTFATLRPWPGGSRVSAEGEYEEAGVKKRAAIVIGPEYGTVGPDLVREAARECRDWADAMVVCGFAFDPQVGDSTMNLGRLVVLKARMSQELRAAEAYKAGGGNLFVVFGEPDIALDQADGACVVRLKGVDIFDPTTGEVRSSGRVEDDVACWFVDTDYDGDSFFVRHAYFLGGKDPFEKLKTALKAEVDEDAWASLYRTESRHFAKPKSGRIAVKVMNHYGDEAMRVFKI
;
A
#
# COMPACT_ATOMS: atom_id res chain seq x y z
N MET A 1 -40.96 -9.31 11.83
CA MET A 1 -40.49 -10.12 10.69
C MET A 1 -40.58 -9.27 9.44
N ILE A 2 -39.44 -8.76 8.97
CA ILE A 2 -39.34 -8.12 7.64
C ILE A 2 -38.78 -9.20 6.73
N ASP A 3 -39.66 -9.91 6.03
CA ASP A 3 -39.34 -11.09 5.23
C ASP A 3 -39.57 -10.84 3.73
N THR A 4 -39.12 -9.69 3.25
CA THR A 4 -39.10 -9.37 1.82
C THR A 4 -37.71 -8.87 1.46
N ARG A 5 -36.82 -9.82 1.17
CA ARG A 5 -35.59 -9.56 0.42
C ARG A 5 -35.99 -8.89 -0.90
N ILE A 6 -35.39 -7.74 -1.21
CA ILE A 6 -35.48 -7.08 -2.52
C ILE A 6 -34.76 -7.98 -3.54
N LEU A 7 -35.42 -9.05 -3.97
CA LEU A 7 -34.88 -10.02 -4.94
C LEU A 7 -35.42 -9.78 -6.35
N ASN A 8 -36.39 -8.87 -6.52
CA ASN A 8 -36.98 -8.55 -7.82
C ASN A 8 -36.85 -7.04 -8.08
N SER A 9 -35.77 -6.63 -8.74
CA SER A 9 -35.69 -5.31 -9.36
C SER A 9 -36.85 -5.19 -10.38
N PRO A 10 -37.70 -4.16 -10.32
CA PRO A 10 -38.79 -3.97 -11.29
C PRO A 10 -38.27 -3.54 -12.68
N PHE A 11 -36.96 -3.38 -12.82
CA PHE A 11 -36.31 -2.95 -14.05
C PHE A 11 -35.74 -4.15 -14.81
N ALA A 12 -36.07 -4.23 -16.10
CA ALA A 12 -35.41 -5.14 -17.03
C ALA A 12 -33.91 -4.82 -17.12
N GLU A 13 -33.09 -5.82 -17.46
CA GLU A 13 -31.65 -5.63 -17.65
C GLU A 13 -31.39 -4.55 -18.74
N PRO A 14 -30.48 -3.59 -18.50
CA PRO A 14 -30.18 -2.54 -19.46
C PRO A 14 -29.72 -3.12 -20.80
N SER A 15 -30.47 -2.85 -21.87
CA SER A 15 -30.15 -3.30 -23.23
C SER A 15 -29.30 -2.31 -24.02
N ARG A 16 -28.95 -1.16 -23.42
CA ARG A 16 -28.13 -0.10 -24.02
C ARG A 16 -27.27 0.58 -22.97
N HIS A 17 -26.15 1.15 -23.41
CA HIS A 17 -25.28 2.00 -22.59
C HIS A 17 -24.68 3.11 -23.45
N TRP A 18 -24.14 4.15 -22.81
CA TRP A 18 -23.35 5.16 -23.52
C TRP A 18 -21.94 4.61 -23.77
N GLU A 19 -21.45 4.73 -24.99
CA GLU A 19 -20.02 4.57 -25.27
C GLU A 19 -19.23 5.60 -24.47
N LEU A 20 -18.09 5.17 -23.93
CA LEU A 20 -17.17 6.04 -23.22
C LEU A 20 -15.90 6.23 -24.04
N ASP A 21 -15.32 7.42 -23.98
CA ASP A 21 -13.98 7.66 -24.52
C ASP A 21 -12.88 7.05 -23.63
N GLU A 22 -11.63 7.22 -24.03
CA GLU A 22 -10.43 6.75 -23.32
C GLU A 22 -10.28 7.32 -21.89
N ASN A 23 -11.03 8.37 -21.55
CA ASN A 23 -11.05 9.01 -20.23
C ASN A 23 -12.29 8.62 -19.41
N GLY A 24 -13.17 7.77 -19.94
CA GLY A 24 -14.40 7.32 -19.28
C GLY A 24 -15.56 8.31 -19.38
N ILE A 25 -15.52 9.27 -20.30
CA ILE A 25 -16.58 10.27 -20.51
C ILE A 25 -17.56 9.75 -21.57
N PRO A 26 -18.90 9.87 -21.37
CA PRO A 26 -19.88 9.51 -22.38
C PRO A 26 -19.69 10.29 -23.69
N THR A 27 -19.53 9.58 -24.80
CA THR A 27 -19.34 10.18 -26.13
C THR A 27 -20.63 10.76 -26.72
N GLY A 28 -21.77 10.47 -26.09
CA GLY A 28 -23.11 10.77 -26.62
C GLY A 28 -23.58 9.75 -27.67
N THR A 29 -22.83 8.67 -27.91
CA THR A 29 -23.22 7.58 -28.79
C THR A 29 -23.77 6.40 -27.97
N PRO A 30 -25.02 5.95 -28.19
CA PRO A 30 -25.59 4.82 -27.46
C PRO A 30 -25.25 3.48 -28.13
N ALA A 31 -24.56 2.59 -27.40
CA ALA A 31 -24.27 1.21 -27.80
C ALA A 31 -25.33 0.20 -27.31
N SER A 32 -25.39 -0.97 -27.95
CA SER A 32 -26.30 -2.06 -27.60
C SER A 32 -25.68 -3.04 -26.59
N GLY A 33 -26.54 -3.69 -25.81
CA GLY A 33 -26.16 -4.63 -24.76
C GLY A 33 -25.77 -3.96 -23.44
N ARG A 34 -25.60 -4.80 -22.42
CA ARG A 34 -25.07 -4.39 -21.12
C ARG A 34 -23.58 -4.10 -21.26
N ARG A 35 -23.15 -2.94 -20.77
CA ARG A 35 -21.71 -2.60 -20.70
C ARG A 35 -21.00 -3.70 -19.91
N ARG A 36 -19.94 -4.29 -20.48
CA ARG A 36 -19.03 -5.13 -19.69
C ARG A 36 -18.48 -4.27 -18.55
N SER A 37 -18.56 -4.77 -17.33
CA SER A 37 -17.80 -4.21 -16.21
C SER A 37 -16.33 -4.48 -16.50
N GLU A 38 -15.72 -3.58 -17.27
CA GLU A 38 -14.29 -3.42 -17.26
C GLU A 38 -14.02 -2.43 -16.14
N PHE A 39 -13.19 -2.84 -15.17
CA PHE A 39 -12.56 -1.94 -14.22
C PHE A 39 -11.60 -1.02 -14.98
N ILE A 40 -12.17 -0.15 -15.83
CA ILE A 40 -11.49 1.05 -16.29
C ILE A 40 -11.65 2.00 -15.11
N VAL A 41 -10.75 1.90 -14.15
CA VAL A 41 -10.42 3.08 -13.35
C VAL A 41 -9.41 3.80 -14.24
N PRO A 42 -9.79 4.78 -15.08
CA PRO A 42 -8.78 5.62 -15.69
C PRO A 42 -8.10 6.27 -14.50
N VAL A 43 -6.89 5.82 -14.15
CA VAL A 43 -6.13 6.39 -13.04
C VAL A 43 -5.94 7.86 -13.44
N PRO A 44 -6.67 8.81 -12.83
CA PRO A 44 -6.63 10.17 -13.31
C PRO A 44 -5.19 10.66 -13.09
N PRO A 45 -4.57 11.30 -14.11
CA PRO A 45 -3.21 11.78 -13.96
C PRO A 45 -3.16 12.72 -12.75
N PRO A 46 -2.19 12.54 -11.83
CA PRO A 46 -2.15 13.34 -10.62
C PRO A 46 -2.01 14.82 -10.96
N LYS A 47 -2.90 15.65 -10.40
CA LYS A 47 -2.96 17.09 -10.69
C LYS A 47 -1.78 17.88 -10.09
N HIS A 48 -1.07 17.30 -9.11
CA HIS A 48 -0.03 17.97 -8.33
C HIS A 48 1.36 17.30 -8.40
N LYS A 49 1.73 16.75 -9.58
CA LYS A 49 3.05 16.11 -9.80
C LYS A 49 4.22 17.00 -9.38
N VAL A 50 4.24 18.26 -9.82
CA VAL A 50 5.32 19.23 -9.54
C VAL A 50 5.47 19.50 -8.03
N LYS A 51 4.36 19.60 -7.31
CA LYS A 51 4.35 19.85 -5.86
C LYS A 51 4.89 18.65 -5.08
N ALA A 52 4.44 17.44 -5.43
CA ALA A 52 4.95 16.22 -4.84
C ALA A 52 6.46 16.02 -5.13
N GLN A 53 6.93 16.37 -6.33
CA GLN A 53 8.37 16.39 -6.66
C GLN A 53 9.16 17.36 -5.77
N ALA A 54 8.70 18.60 -5.62
CA ALA A 54 9.39 19.59 -4.79
C ALA A 54 9.46 19.16 -3.31
N ASN A 55 8.40 18.54 -2.80
CA ASN A 55 8.40 17.98 -1.44
C ASN A 55 9.30 16.75 -1.33
N LEU A 56 9.31 15.88 -2.34
CA LEU A 56 10.18 14.70 -2.39
C LEU A 56 11.66 15.08 -2.42
N GLN A 57 12.04 16.11 -3.18
CA GLN A 57 13.42 16.59 -3.22
C GLN A 57 13.90 17.11 -1.85
N LYS A 58 13.01 17.79 -1.09
CA LYS A 58 13.34 18.32 0.25
C LYS A 58 13.31 17.25 1.34
N ALA A 59 12.31 16.37 1.31
CA ALA A 59 12.09 15.38 2.35
C ALA A 59 12.92 14.10 2.12
N GLY A 60 13.20 13.73 0.88
CA GLY A 60 13.72 12.41 0.54
C GLY A 60 12.70 11.30 0.80
N VAL A 61 13.16 10.06 0.71
CA VAL A 61 12.39 8.85 1.04
C VAL A 61 13.07 8.16 2.21
N GLN A 62 12.35 7.86 3.29
CA GLN A 62 12.93 7.20 4.46
C GLN A 62 12.20 5.90 4.77
N ASN A 63 12.78 5.08 5.64
CA ASN A 63 12.10 3.92 6.20
C ASN A 63 11.76 4.13 7.69
N THR A 64 11.57 3.05 8.45
CA THR A 64 11.26 3.13 9.89
C THR A 64 12.44 3.54 10.77
N LYS A 65 13.66 3.57 10.24
CA LYS A 65 14.89 3.96 10.94
C LYS A 65 15.27 5.41 10.63
N LYS A 66 15.62 6.16 11.66
CA LYS A 66 15.76 7.62 11.63
C LYS A 66 16.83 8.13 10.64
N ASP A 67 17.92 7.39 10.50
CA ASP A 67 19.09 7.82 9.73
C ASP A 67 19.17 7.17 8.34
N GLU A 68 18.15 6.38 7.97
CA GLU A 68 18.11 5.66 6.70
C GLU A 68 17.16 6.39 5.73
N ARG A 69 17.75 7.24 4.90
CA ARG A 69 17.02 8.11 3.97
C ARG A 69 17.70 8.21 2.61
N LEU A 70 16.91 8.02 1.56
CA LEU A 70 17.26 8.34 0.19
C LEU A 70 17.11 9.84 -0.03
N THR A 71 18.22 10.54 -0.26
CA THR A 71 18.21 11.96 -0.62
C THR A 71 18.55 12.15 -2.08
N PHE A 72 17.81 13.01 -2.76
CA PHE A 72 18.04 13.33 -4.16
C PHE A 72 18.93 14.58 -4.28
N ALA A 73 20.10 14.43 -4.90
CA ALA A 73 20.97 15.56 -5.23
C ALA A 73 20.32 16.48 -6.26
N THR A 74 19.64 15.89 -7.24
CA THR A 74 18.83 16.60 -8.22
C THR A 74 17.51 15.88 -8.42
N LEU A 75 16.46 16.65 -8.73
CA LEU A 75 15.19 16.11 -9.18
C LEU A 75 14.67 16.98 -10.32
N ARG A 76 14.44 16.39 -11.48
CA ARG A 76 14.04 17.08 -12.71
C ARG A 76 12.85 16.39 -13.37
N PRO A 77 11.98 17.12 -14.07
CA PRO A 77 10.90 16.50 -14.84
C PRO A 77 11.46 15.47 -15.81
N TRP A 78 10.81 14.31 -15.89
CA TRP A 78 11.21 13.25 -16.80
C TRP A 78 10.88 13.67 -18.25
N PRO A 79 11.83 13.56 -19.19
CA PRO A 79 11.63 14.04 -20.56
C PRO A 79 10.71 13.13 -21.41
N GLY A 80 10.43 11.90 -20.96
CA GLY A 80 9.67 10.89 -21.71
C GLY A 80 8.26 10.60 -21.18
N GLY A 81 7.53 9.78 -21.93
CA GLY A 81 6.29 9.07 -21.56
C GLY A 81 5.23 9.80 -20.72
N SER A 82 4.34 9.03 -20.09
CA SER A 82 3.20 9.57 -19.31
C SER A 82 3.18 9.13 -17.86
N ARG A 83 3.93 8.08 -17.51
CA ARG A 83 3.86 7.42 -16.20
C ARG A 83 4.97 7.89 -15.27
N VAL A 84 6.22 7.92 -15.75
CA VAL A 84 7.34 8.48 -14.99
C VAL A 84 7.15 10.00 -14.92
N SER A 85 7.33 10.55 -13.73
CA SER A 85 7.06 11.97 -13.45
C SER A 85 8.35 12.79 -13.34
N ALA A 86 9.41 12.21 -12.79
CA ALA A 86 10.70 12.87 -12.64
C ALA A 86 11.86 11.87 -12.72
N GLU A 87 13.02 12.37 -13.09
CA GLU A 87 14.31 11.74 -12.81
C GLU A 87 14.95 12.37 -11.57
N GLY A 88 15.68 11.57 -10.82
CA GLY A 88 16.53 12.03 -9.74
C GLY A 88 17.88 11.35 -9.74
N GLU A 89 18.88 12.06 -9.22
CA GLU A 89 20.19 11.50 -8.89
C GLU A 89 20.27 11.33 -7.37
N TYR A 90 20.73 10.16 -6.93
CA TYR A 90 20.97 9.86 -5.53
C TYR A 90 22.32 9.18 -5.36
N GLU A 91 22.76 9.05 -4.12
CA GLU A 91 23.99 8.34 -3.77
C GLU A 91 23.63 7.13 -2.93
N GLU A 92 24.20 5.99 -3.28
CA GLU A 92 24.10 4.75 -2.52
C GLU A 92 25.52 4.25 -2.26
N ALA A 93 25.89 4.09 -0.98
CA ALA A 93 27.23 3.68 -0.57
C ALA A 93 28.39 4.44 -1.28
N GLY A 94 28.25 5.75 -1.51
CA GLY A 94 29.26 6.56 -2.21
C GLY A 94 29.19 6.52 -3.74
N VAL A 95 28.30 5.71 -4.32
CA VAL A 95 28.13 5.55 -5.76
C VAL A 95 26.92 6.37 -6.22
N LYS A 96 27.12 7.23 -7.22
CA LYS A 96 26.03 7.97 -7.86
C LYS A 96 25.15 7.03 -8.66
N LYS A 97 23.85 7.08 -8.40
CA LYS A 97 22.81 6.30 -9.06
C LYS A 97 21.65 7.18 -9.53
N ARG A 98 20.82 6.60 -10.39
CA ARG A 98 19.67 7.27 -11.00
C ARG A 98 18.36 6.64 -10.54
N ALA A 99 17.41 7.49 -10.19
CA ALA A 99 16.08 7.11 -9.77
C ALA A 99 15.02 7.66 -10.73
N ALA A 100 14.07 6.83 -11.13
CA ALA A 100 12.84 7.27 -11.76
C ALA A 100 11.76 7.46 -10.69
N ILE A 101 11.07 8.59 -10.69
CA ILE A 101 10.02 8.91 -9.73
C ILE A 101 8.67 8.80 -10.42
N VAL A 102 7.81 7.95 -9.87
CA VAL A 102 6.42 7.77 -10.29
C VAL A 102 5.53 8.35 -9.21
N ILE A 103 4.61 9.24 -9.58
CA ILE A 103 3.62 9.78 -8.66
C ILE A 103 2.28 9.17 -9.04
N GLY A 104 1.70 8.43 -8.10
CA GLY A 104 0.39 7.82 -8.20
C GLY A 104 -0.76 8.82 -8.09
N PRO A 105 -2.00 8.35 -8.26
CA PRO A 105 -3.18 9.20 -8.19
C PRO A 105 -3.33 9.85 -6.80
N GLU A 106 -3.88 11.06 -6.78
CA GLU A 106 -4.19 11.77 -5.53
C GLU A 106 -5.37 11.12 -4.80
N TYR A 107 -6.41 10.75 -5.56
CA TYR A 107 -7.60 10.05 -5.10
C TYR A 107 -7.68 8.72 -5.83
N GLY A 108 -7.14 7.66 -5.21
CA GLY A 108 -7.09 6.32 -5.78
C GLY A 108 -5.91 5.51 -5.26
N THR A 109 -5.74 4.32 -5.81
CA THR A 109 -4.62 3.42 -5.52
C THR A 109 -3.64 3.40 -6.68
N VAL A 110 -2.36 3.24 -6.37
CA VAL A 110 -1.37 2.81 -7.36
C VAL A 110 -1.64 1.34 -7.68
N GLY A 111 -2.04 1.06 -8.93
CA GLY A 111 -2.27 -0.30 -9.43
C GLY A 111 -1.06 -0.91 -10.14
N PRO A 112 -1.11 -2.23 -10.45
CA PRO A 112 0.02 -2.96 -11.04
C PRO A 112 0.37 -2.48 -12.46
N ASP A 113 -0.60 -2.00 -13.23
CA ASP A 113 -0.35 -1.52 -14.59
C ASP A 113 0.47 -0.23 -14.61
N LEU A 114 0.19 0.72 -13.69
CA LEU A 114 1.00 1.93 -13.55
C LEU A 114 2.46 1.58 -13.24
N VAL A 115 2.68 0.65 -12.31
CA VAL A 115 4.04 0.20 -11.95
C VAL A 115 4.72 -0.45 -13.15
N ARG A 116 4.05 -1.38 -13.84
CA ARG A 116 4.61 -2.11 -14.98
C ARG A 116 4.95 -1.19 -16.15
N GLU A 117 4.05 -0.27 -16.49
CA GLU A 117 4.24 0.68 -17.59
C GLU A 117 5.37 1.67 -17.27
N ALA A 118 5.39 2.24 -16.06
CA ALA A 118 6.46 3.12 -15.64
C ALA A 118 7.82 2.42 -15.62
N ALA A 119 7.87 1.16 -15.17
CA ALA A 119 9.10 0.39 -15.20
C ALA A 119 9.59 0.13 -16.61
N ARG A 120 8.70 -0.21 -17.56
CA ARG A 120 9.08 -0.35 -18.98
C ARG A 120 9.70 0.93 -19.54
N GLU A 121 9.20 2.07 -19.10
CA GLU A 121 9.66 3.39 -19.53
C GLU A 121 11.05 3.75 -19.00
N CYS A 122 11.39 3.36 -17.76
CA CYS A 122 12.64 3.78 -17.11
C CYS A 122 13.70 2.69 -16.91
N ARG A 123 13.39 1.40 -17.07
CA ARG A 123 14.28 0.27 -16.70
C ARG A 123 15.67 0.28 -17.33
N ASP A 124 15.85 0.95 -18.45
CA ASP A 124 17.13 1.01 -19.17
C ASP A 124 17.99 2.19 -18.73
N TRP A 125 17.39 3.15 -18.03
CA TRP A 125 18.04 4.36 -17.56
C TRP A 125 18.16 4.40 -16.02
N ALA A 126 17.15 3.93 -15.29
CA ALA A 126 17.12 4.00 -13.84
C ALA A 126 17.75 2.78 -13.16
N ASP A 127 18.46 3.03 -12.07
CA ASP A 127 18.92 1.98 -11.14
C ASP A 127 17.80 1.62 -10.14
N ALA A 128 17.00 2.62 -9.75
CA ALA A 128 15.82 2.45 -8.91
C ALA A 128 14.59 3.19 -9.45
N MET A 129 13.40 2.71 -9.14
CA MET A 129 12.14 3.39 -9.39
C MET A 129 11.41 3.61 -8.07
N VAL A 130 11.18 4.86 -7.69
CA VAL A 130 10.39 5.22 -6.50
C VAL A 130 8.95 5.49 -6.91
N VAL A 131 8.05 4.62 -6.50
CA VAL A 131 6.61 4.74 -6.73
C VAL A 131 5.97 5.36 -5.51
N CYS A 132 5.59 6.63 -5.64
CA CYS A 132 4.94 7.41 -4.59
C CYS A 132 3.42 7.29 -4.69
N GLY A 133 2.74 6.86 -3.62
CA GLY A 133 1.28 6.70 -3.61
C GLY A 133 0.67 6.99 -2.23
N PHE A 134 -0.52 7.60 -2.19
CA PHE A 134 -1.30 7.69 -0.95
C PHE A 134 -1.87 6.33 -0.54
N ALA A 135 -2.16 5.48 -1.52
CA ALA A 135 -2.62 4.11 -1.35
C ALA A 135 -2.11 3.24 -2.50
N PHE A 136 -2.05 1.93 -2.27
CA PHE A 136 -1.61 0.94 -3.24
C PHE A 136 -2.62 -0.18 -3.31
N ASP A 137 -2.82 -0.69 -4.52
CA ASP A 137 -3.67 -1.84 -4.75
C ASP A 137 -3.05 -3.09 -4.06
N PRO A 138 -3.86 -4.00 -3.50
CA PRO A 138 -3.40 -5.25 -2.90
C PRO A 138 -2.54 -6.13 -3.81
N GLN A 139 -2.71 -6.01 -5.13
CA GLN A 139 -1.93 -6.76 -6.13
C GLN A 139 -0.54 -6.15 -6.38
N VAL A 140 -0.27 -4.95 -5.86
CA VAL A 140 1.03 -4.29 -5.95
C VAL A 140 1.90 -4.72 -4.77
N GLY A 141 2.55 -5.86 -4.96
CA GLY A 141 3.57 -6.39 -4.05
C GLY A 141 4.78 -7.00 -4.74
N ASP A 142 5.50 -7.89 -4.06
CA ASP A 142 6.81 -8.43 -4.48
C ASP A 142 6.89 -8.84 -5.96
N SER A 143 5.89 -9.58 -6.46
CA SER A 143 5.86 -10.06 -7.85
C SER A 143 5.75 -8.94 -8.90
N THR A 144 5.19 -7.79 -8.51
CA THR A 144 5.02 -6.62 -9.37
C THR A 144 6.20 -5.67 -9.25
N MET A 145 6.94 -5.74 -8.13
CA MET A 145 8.10 -4.91 -7.83
C MET A 145 9.44 -5.54 -8.22
N ASN A 146 9.52 -6.86 -8.41
CA ASN A 146 10.73 -7.55 -8.85
C ASN A 146 10.88 -7.52 -10.37
N LEU A 147 11.54 -6.48 -10.89
CA LEU A 147 11.66 -6.19 -12.33
C LEU A 147 13.11 -6.33 -12.84
N GLY A 148 13.78 -7.40 -12.41
CA GLY A 148 15.16 -7.70 -12.79
C GLY A 148 16.14 -6.79 -12.05
N ARG A 149 16.95 -6.00 -12.78
CA ARG A 149 17.95 -5.09 -12.19
C ARG A 149 17.37 -3.81 -11.58
N LEU A 150 16.13 -3.46 -11.94
CA LEU A 150 15.49 -2.23 -11.48
C LEU A 150 14.94 -2.46 -10.08
N VAL A 151 15.49 -1.78 -9.09
CA VAL A 151 14.97 -1.80 -7.72
C VAL A 151 13.70 -0.95 -7.66
N VAL A 152 12.57 -1.49 -7.21
CA VAL A 152 11.32 -0.72 -7.12
C VAL A 152 10.96 -0.46 -5.66
N LEU A 153 10.82 0.83 -5.30
CA LEU A 153 10.52 1.29 -3.95
C LEU A 153 9.09 1.78 -3.86
N LYS A 154 8.33 1.21 -2.93
CA LYS A 154 6.96 1.59 -2.62
C LYS A 154 6.95 2.70 -1.56
N ALA A 155 6.91 3.95 -1.98
CA ALA A 155 6.87 5.10 -1.09
C ALA A 155 5.42 5.53 -0.77
N ARG A 156 4.99 5.31 0.46
CA ARG A 156 3.74 5.84 1.00
C ARG A 156 3.84 7.35 1.19
N MET A 157 2.90 8.09 0.63
CA MET A 157 2.75 9.53 0.83
C MET A 157 1.89 9.81 2.06
N SER A 158 2.38 10.64 2.98
CA SER A 158 1.63 11.11 4.13
C SER A 158 0.39 11.89 3.68
N GLN A 159 -0.75 11.68 4.36
CA GLN A 159 -1.99 12.44 4.11
C GLN A 159 -1.81 13.95 4.29
N GLU A 160 -0.82 14.37 5.08
CA GLU A 160 -0.45 15.78 5.24
C GLU A 160 -0.12 16.46 3.90
N LEU A 161 0.39 15.71 2.90
CA LEU A 161 0.68 16.23 1.56
C LEU A 161 -0.56 16.75 0.82
N ARG A 162 -1.76 16.27 1.17
CA ARG A 162 -3.01 16.76 0.58
C ARG A 162 -3.33 18.18 1.06
N ALA A 163 -3.10 18.44 2.35
CA ALA A 163 -3.41 19.73 2.98
C ALA A 163 -2.25 20.74 2.90
N ALA A 164 -1.00 20.27 2.83
CA ALA A 164 0.17 21.13 2.93
C ALA A 164 0.46 21.86 1.61
N GLU A 165 0.47 23.19 1.59
CA GLU A 165 0.89 23.98 0.42
C GLU A 165 2.39 23.82 0.09
N ALA A 166 3.23 23.58 1.11
CA ALA A 166 4.66 23.31 0.99
C ALA A 166 5.17 22.45 2.17
N TYR A 167 6.27 21.72 1.96
CA TYR A 167 6.98 21.02 3.04
C TYR A 167 7.44 21.98 4.14
N LYS A 168 7.12 21.66 5.40
CA LYS A 168 7.69 22.31 6.58
C LYS A 168 8.84 21.45 7.12
N ALA A 169 10.03 22.01 7.25
CA ALA A 169 11.17 21.32 7.86
C ALA A 169 10.83 20.92 9.30
N GLY A 170 11.07 19.66 9.67
CA GLY A 170 10.64 19.07 10.95
C GLY A 170 9.18 18.61 10.99
N GLY A 171 8.41 18.84 9.92
CA GLY A 171 7.14 18.14 9.66
C GLY A 171 7.44 16.66 9.41
N GLY A 172 6.52 15.79 9.82
CA GLY A 172 6.74 14.34 9.93
C GLY A 172 7.12 13.62 8.63
N ASN A 173 7.02 12.30 8.68
CA ASN A 173 7.50 11.44 7.63
C ASN A 173 6.62 11.52 6.37
N LEU A 174 7.02 12.35 5.38
CA LEU A 174 6.18 12.60 4.19
C LEU A 174 6.19 11.47 3.16
N PHE A 175 7.32 10.81 2.97
CA PHE A 175 7.48 9.69 2.05
C PHE A 175 8.17 8.56 2.79
N VAL A 176 7.45 7.46 3.00
CA VAL A 176 7.92 6.31 3.78
C VAL A 176 7.93 5.05 2.94
N VAL A 177 9.05 4.34 2.89
CA VAL A 177 9.11 2.96 2.41
C VAL A 177 8.91 2.06 3.61
N PHE A 178 7.80 1.34 3.61
CA PHE A 178 7.47 0.32 4.59
C PHE A 178 7.21 -0.97 3.84
N GLY A 179 8.03 -1.99 4.09
CA GLY A 179 7.98 -3.23 3.33
C GLY A 179 6.82 -4.12 3.74
N GLU A 180 6.68 -5.21 3.00
CA GLU A 180 5.57 -6.13 3.18
C GLU A 180 5.74 -6.95 4.46
N PRO A 181 4.63 -7.40 5.06
CA PRO A 181 4.71 -8.35 6.15
C PRO A 181 5.28 -9.69 5.67
N ASP A 182 6.27 -10.19 6.40
CA ASP A 182 6.79 -11.54 6.27
C ASP A 182 5.90 -12.48 7.11
N ILE A 183 5.22 -13.39 6.43
CA ILE A 183 4.16 -14.23 6.99
C ILE A 183 4.44 -15.70 6.71
N ALA A 184 4.44 -16.50 7.77
CA ALA A 184 4.30 -17.94 7.66
C ALA A 184 2.81 -18.31 7.81
N LEU A 185 2.30 -19.09 6.85
CA LEU A 185 0.93 -19.60 6.85
C LEU A 185 0.97 -21.13 6.98
N ASP A 186 0.43 -21.63 8.10
CA ASP A 186 0.24 -23.05 8.32
C ASP A 186 -1.19 -23.45 7.97
N GLN A 187 -1.34 -24.58 7.30
CA GLN A 187 -2.63 -25.19 6.98
C GLN A 187 -2.64 -26.65 7.41
N ALA A 188 -3.31 -26.96 8.52
CA ALA A 188 -3.43 -28.33 9.03
C ALA A 188 -4.86 -28.57 9.51
N ASP A 189 -5.36 -29.80 9.29
CA ASP A 189 -6.65 -30.27 9.82
C ASP A 189 -7.87 -29.35 9.53
N GLY A 190 -7.88 -28.70 8.36
CA GLY A 190 -8.95 -27.78 7.94
C GLY A 190 -8.92 -26.39 8.60
N ALA A 191 -7.90 -26.12 9.42
CA ALA A 191 -7.64 -24.84 10.04
C ALA A 191 -6.39 -24.15 9.46
N CYS A 192 -6.39 -22.83 9.52
CA CYS A 192 -5.28 -21.96 9.14
C CYS A 192 -4.75 -21.23 10.37
N VAL A 193 -3.43 -21.02 10.40
CA VAL A 193 -2.74 -20.18 11.38
C VAL A 193 -1.75 -19.29 10.65
N VAL A 194 -1.78 -17.99 10.97
CA VAL A 194 -0.89 -16.98 10.41
C VAL A 194 0.11 -16.57 11.48
N ARG A 195 1.40 -16.58 11.14
CA ARG A 195 2.47 -16.06 12.00
C ARG A 195 3.19 -14.91 11.32
N LEU A 196 3.19 -13.75 11.98
CA LEU A 196 4.00 -12.60 11.60
C LEU A 196 5.46 -12.83 12.02
N LYS A 197 6.35 -12.95 11.04
CA LYS A 197 7.79 -13.11 11.25
C LYS A 197 8.50 -11.77 11.33
N GLY A 198 7.95 -10.76 10.67
CA GLY A 198 8.53 -9.43 10.59
C GLY A 198 7.93 -8.62 9.47
N VAL A 199 8.64 -7.56 9.12
CA VAL A 199 8.40 -6.78 7.89
C VAL A 199 9.72 -6.60 7.17
N ASP A 200 9.66 -6.51 5.85
CA ASP A 200 10.82 -6.13 5.08
C ASP A 200 11.14 -4.64 5.30
N ILE A 201 12.41 -4.34 5.57
CA ILE A 201 12.94 -2.99 5.71
C ILE A 201 13.95 -2.81 4.60
N PHE A 202 13.60 -1.96 3.64
CA PHE A 202 14.55 -1.52 2.63
C PHE A 202 15.40 -0.38 3.19
N ASP A 203 16.71 -0.54 3.17
CA ASP A 203 17.67 0.51 3.50
C ASP A 203 17.97 1.33 2.24
N PRO A 204 17.47 2.56 2.13
CA PRO A 204 17.74 3.40 0.97
C PRO A 204 19.19 3.87 0.84
N THR A 205 20.02 3.73 1.87
CA THR A 205 21.41 4.19 1.86
C THR A 205 22.37 3.12 1.32
N THR A 206 22.04 1.85 1.55
CA THR A 206 22.82 0.68 1.08
C THR A 206 22.16 -0.06 -0.07
N GLY A 207 20.86 0.12 -0.30
CA GLY A 207 20.08 -0.61 -1.29
C GLY A 207 19.67 -2.03 -0.85
N GLU A 208 19.93 -2.40 0.41
CA GLU A 208 19.65 -3.75 0.92
C GLU A 208 18.22 -3.87 1.48
N VAL A 209 17.57 -5.01 1.23
CA VAL A 209 16.35 -5.40 1.94
C VAL A 209 16.75 -6.34 3.08
N ARG A 210 16.32 -6.00 4.29
CA ARG A 210 16.53 -6.83 5.48
C ARG A 210 15.21 -7.07 6.19
N SER A 211 15.06 -8.23 6.83
CA SER A 211 13.93 -8.45 7.72
C SER A 211 14.07 -7.57 8.97
N SER A 212 12.95 -7.13 9.53
CA SER A 212 12.91 -6.45 10.83
C SER A 212 13.60 -7.30 11.89
N GLY A 213 14.43 -6.67 12.74
CA GLY A 213 15.13 -7.36 13.83
C GLY A 213 14.16 -7.91 14.88
N ARG A 214 13.59 -7.02 15.69
CA ARG A 214 12.48 -7.32 16.60
C ARG A 214 11.20 -6.77 16.01
N VAL A 215 10.21 -7.62 15.78
CA VAL A 215 8.96 -7.24 15.09
C VAL A 215 8.25 -6.11 15.83
N GLU A 216 8.26 -6.13 17.15
CA GLU A 216 7.66 -5.12 18.02
C GLU A 216 8.27 -3.71 17.92
N ASP A 217 9.53 -3.60 17.48
CA ASP A 217 10.21 -2.31 17.30
C ASP A 217 9.73 -1.60 16.02
N ASP A 218 9.28 -2.38 15.02
CA ASP A 218 8.91 -1.87 13.69
C ASP A 218 7.39 -1.97 13.41
N VAL A 219 6.67 -2.87 14.09
CA VAL A 219 5.22 -3.08 13.93
C VAL A 219 4.50 -2.80 15.26
N ALA A 220 3.54 -1.88 15.22
CA ALA A 220 2.70 -1.55 16.36
C ALA A 220 1.54 -2.55 16.51
N CYS A 221 0.89 -2.86 15.39
CA CYS A 221 -0.24 -3.78 15.33
C CYS A 221 -0.34 -4.46 13.97
N TRP A 222 -1.05 -5.58 13.94
CA TRP A 222 -1.32 -6.33 12.72
C TRP A 222 -2.71 -6.95 12.74
N PHE A 223 -3.27 -7.13 11.56
CA PHE A 223 -4.65 -7.52 11.34
C PHE A 223 -4.70 -8.64 10.31
N VAL A 224 -5.66 -9.55 10.49
CA VAL A 224 -5.93 -10.63 9.55
C VAL A 224 -7.37 -10.51 9.07
N ASP A 225 -7.51 -10.42 7.76
CA ASP A 225 -8.73 -10.75 7.05
C ASP A 225 -8.67 -12.23 6.68
N THR A 226 -9.47 -13.05 7.36
CA THR A 226 -9.49 -14.51 7.21
C THR A 226 -10.31 -15.01 6.02
N ASP A 227 -10.97 -14.14 5.26
CA ASP A 227 -11.81 -14.50 4.10
C ASP A 227 -11.92 -13.28 3.17
N TYR A 228 -10.77 -12.91 2.58
CA TYR A 228 -10.62 -11.67 1.84
C TYR A 228 -11.28 -11.80 0.46
N ASP A 229 -12.16 -10.86 0.12
CA ASP A 229 -12.95 -10.88 -1.11
C ASP A 229 -12.19 -10.37 -2.35
N GLY A 230 -11.05 -9.71 -2.14
CA GLY A 230 -10.26 -9.09 -3.20
C GLY A 230 -10.45 -7.57 -3.31
N ASP A 231 -11.44 -7.02 -2.62
CA ASP A 231 -11.85 -5.62 -2.74
C ASP A 231 -11.67 -4.87 -1.41
N SER A 232 -12.26 -5.38 -0.33
CA SER A 232 -12.34 -4.68 0.96
C SER A 232 -11.69 -5.48 2.08
N PHE A 233 -10.79 -4.82 2.82
CA PHE A 233 -10.12 -5.45 3.95
C PHE A 233 -11.01 -5.36 5.20
N PHE A 234 -11.47 -6.50 5.71
CA PHE A 234 -12.23 -6.58 6.95
C PHE A 234 -11.34 -7.10 8.07
N VAL A 235 -11.19 -6.29 9.12
CA VAL A 235 -10.47 -6.71 10.34
C VAL A 235 -11.28 -7.79 11.04
N ARG A 236 -10.92 -9.06 10.82
CA ARG A 236 -11.54 -10.21 11.49
C ARG A 236 -10.74 -10.62 12.71
N HIS A 237 -9.41 -10.56 12.63
CA HIS A 237 -8.51 -10.65 13.78
C HIS A 237 -7.65 -9.38 13.90
N ALA A 238 -7.37 -8.98 15.14
CA ALA A 238 -6.49 -7.87 15.48
C ALA A 238 -5.50 -8.29 16.57
N TYR A 239 -4.25 -7.89 16.41
CA TYR A 239 -3.16 -8.22 17.31
C TYR A 239 -2.22 -7.03 17.50
N PHE A 240 -1.57 -6.99 18.65
CA PHE A 240 -0.67 -5.93 19.07
C PHE A 240 0.67 -6.53 19.47
N LEU A 241 1.74 -5.75 19.38
CA LEU A 241 3.08 -6.23 19.75
C LEU A 241 3.70 -5.43 20.89
N GLY A 242 2.92 -4.53 21.53
CA GLY A 242 3.28 -3.96 22.83
C GLY A 242 4.53 -3.09 22.84
N GLY A 243 4.84 -2.38 21.74
CA GLY A 243 5.94 -1.40 21.68
C GLY A 243 5.72 -0.20 22.63
N LYS A 244 5.44 0.99 22.10
CA LYS A 244 5.24 2.23 22.91
C LYS A 244 3.92 2.29 23.71
N ASP A 245 3.43 1.15 24.16
CA ASP A 245 2.16 0.93 24.86
C ASP A 245 1.01 1.87 24.42
N PRO A 246 0.69 1.91 23.10
CA PRO A 246 -0.19 2.93 22.53
C PRO A 246 -1.62 2.89 23.08
N PHE A 247 -2.00 1.81 23.75
CA PHE A 247 -3.35 1.52 24.20
C PHE A 247 -3.55 1.60 25.71
N GLU A 248 -2.55 2.01 26.50
CA GLU A 248 -2.79 2.39 27.91
C GLU A 248 -3.87 3.48 28.01
N LYS A 249 -3.89 4.41 27.05
CA LYS A 249 -4.96 5.41 26.92
C LYS A 249 -6.32 4.79 26.57
N LEU A 250 -6.34 3.73 25.76
CA LEU A 250 -7.57 3.02 25.37
C LEU A 250 -8.10 2.17 26.53
N LYS A 251 -7.24 1.43 27.22
CA LYS A 251 -7.55 0.70 28.46
C LYS A 251 -8.10 1.64 29.53
N THR A 252 -7.44 2.79 29.72
CA THR A 252 -7.88 3.85 30.63
C THR A 252 -9.20 4.50 30.19
N ALA A 253 -9.51 4.58 28.89
CA ALA A 253 -10.79 5.07 28.41
C ALA A 253 -11.92 4.04 28.61
N LEU A 254 -11.60 2.75 28.48
CA LEU A 254 -12.57 1.65 28.54
C LEU A 254 -12.87 1.17 29.96
N LYS A 255 -12.03 1.50 30.96
CA LYS A 255 -12.15 1.56 32.45
C LYS A 255 -13.05 0.59 33.25
N ALA A 256 -13.98 -0.16 32.67
CA ALA A 256 -14.91 -1.08 33.33
C ALA A 256 -15.26 -2.37 32.54
N GLU A 257 -14.89 -2.50 31.26
CA GLU A 257 -15.31 -3.63 30.40
C GLU A 257 -14.15 -4.45 29.80
N VAL A 258 -12.91 -4.25 30.25
CA VAL A 258 -11.75 -4.95 29.67
C VAL A 258 -11.48 -6.24 30.46
N ASP A 259 -11.78 -7.38 29.83
CA ASP A 259 -11.28 -8.69 30.25
C ASP A 259 -9.76 -8.74 30.04
N GLU A 260 -9.00 -8.84 31.13
CA GLU A 260 -7.53 -8.80 31.12
C GLU A 260 -6.92 -9.98 30.37
N ASP A 261 -7.52 -11.17 30.45
CA ASP A 261 -7.06 -12.36 29.76
C ASP A 261 -7.33 -12.24 28.26
N ALA A 262 -8.51 -11.72 27.90
CA ALA A 262 -8.84 -11.41 26.51
C ALA A 262 -7.89 -10.36 25.93
N TRP A 263 -7.55 -9.33 26.71
CA TRP A 263 -6.63 -8.27 26.32
C TRP A 263 -5.20 -8.78 26.13
N ALA A 264 -4.68 -9.56 27.10
CA ALA A 264 -3.36 -10.18 27.02
C ALA A 264 -3.22 -11.10 25.81
N SER A 265 -4.31 -11.80 25.44
CA SER A 265 -4.32 -12.69 24.27
C SER A 265 -4.14 -11.98 22.92
N LEU A 266 -4.26 -10.65 22.88
CA LEU A 266 -4.03 -9.85 21.67
C LEU A 266 -2.54 -9.55 21.44
N TYR A 267 -1.68 -9.69 22.47
CA TYR A 267 -0.26 -9.37 22.39
C TYR A 267 0.56 -10.56 21.87
N ARG A 268 0.50 -10.81 20.57
CA ARG A 268 1.17 -11.96 19.95
C ARG A 268 1.40 -11.78 18.46
N THR A 269 2.38 -12.53 17.95
CA THR A 269 2.73 -12.62 16.52
C THR A 269 2.04 -13.79 15.80
N GLU A 270 1.25 -14.59 16.51
CA GLU A 270 0.51 -15.73 15.95
C GLU A 270 -1.01 -15.49 16.03
N SER A 271 -1.73 -15.85 14.97
CA SER A 271 -3.19 -15.73 14.95
C SER A 271 -3.87 -16.85 15.76
N ARG A 272 -5.11 -16.61 16.20
CA ARG A 272 -6.02 -17.71 16.56
C ARG A 272 -6.21 -18.58 15.32
N HIS A 273 -6.52 -19.85 15.53
CA HIS A 273 -6.91 -20.74 14.45
C HIS A 273 -8.21 -20.23 13.80
N PHE A 274 -8.31 -20.33 12.48
CA PHE A 274 -9.52 -20.01 11.73
C PHE A 274 -9.76 -21.02 10.63
N ALA A 275 -11.02 -21.17 10.21
CA ALA A 275 -11.38 -22.07 9.12
C ALA A 275 -10.79 -21.59 7.78
N LYS A 276 -10.58 -22.50 6.83
CA LYS A 276 -10.16 -22.12 5.48
C LYS A 276 -11.12 -21.09 4.85
N PRO A 277 -10.60 -20.03 4.19
CA PRO A 277 -11.42 -19.00 3.55
C PRO A 277 -12.28 -19.59 2.45
N LYS A 278 -13.54 -19.14 2.36
CA LYS A 278 -14.44 -19.50 1.26
C LYS A 278 -14.00 -18.82 -0.04
N SER A 279 -13.42 -17.63 0.07
CA SER A 279 -12.87 -16.88 -1.05
C SER A 279 -11.56 -17.46 -1.60
N GLY A 280 -10.96 -18.46 -0.92
CA GLY A 280 -9.64 -18.99 -1.22
C GLY A 280 -8.50 -17.99 -0.95
N ARG A 281 -8.76 -16.90 -0.21
CA ARG A 281 -7.78 -15.84 0.05
C ARG A 281 -7.85 -15.32 1.48
N ILE A 282 -6.69 -14.93 1.98
CA ILE A 282 -6.57 -14.12 3.20
C ILE A 282 -5.77 -12.86 2.88
N ALA A 283 -5.93 -11.83 3.71
CA ALA A 283 -5.05 -10.67 3.68
C ALA A 283 -4.50 -10.41 5.08
N VAL A 284 -3.22 -10.05 5.15
CA VAL A 284 -2.55 -9.65 6.39
C VAL A 284 -2.08 -8.21 6.22
N LYS A 285 -2.47 -7.36 7.16
CA LYS A 285 -2.10 -5.95 7.19
C LYS A 285 -1.30 -5.66 8.46
N VAL A 286 -0.22 -4.93 8.32
CA VAL A 286 0.64 -4.45 9.42
C VAL A 286 0.62 -2.92 9.45
N MET A 287 0.73 -2.35 10.64
CA MET A 287 0.92 -0.91 10.84
C MET A 287 2.13 -0.66 11.73
N ASN A 288 2.97 0.29 11.35
CA ASN A 288 4.12 0.71 12.15
C ASN A 288 3.71 1.73 13.24
N HIS A 289 4.67 2.14 14.07
CA HIS A 289 4.45 3.11 15.16
C HIS A 289 4.19 4.56 14.69
N TYR A 290 4.32 4.83 13.39
CA TYR A 290 4.07 6.12 12.78
C TYR A 290 2.73 6.19 12.03
N GLY A 291 1.98 5.07 11.99
CA GLY A 291 0.71 4.95 11.29
C GLY A 291 0.83 4.58 9.81
N ASP A 292 2.03 4.26 9.32
CA ASP A 292 2.21 3.70 7.99
C ASP A 292 1.76 2.24 7.97
N GLU A 293 1.24 1.82 6.82
CA GLU A 293 0.48 0.60 6.65
C GLU A 293 1.03 -0.17 5.44
N ALA A 294 1.20 -1.48 5.61
CA ALA A 294 1.51 -2.41 4.52
C ALA A 294 0.59 -3.63 4.61
N MET A 295 0.29 -4.24 3.46
CA MET A 295 -0.63 -5.35 3.38
C MET A 295 -0.16 -6.34 2.32
N ARG A 296 -0.34 -7.62 2.59
CA ARG A 296 -0.06 -8.72 1.67
C ARG A 296 -1.24 -9.67 1.60
N VAL A 297 -1.55 -10.13 0.39
CA VAL A 297 -2.64 -11.09 0.12
C VAL A 297 -2.05 -12.45 -0.18
N PHE A 298 -2.65 -13.49 0.39
CA PHE A 298 -2.25 -14.89 0.20
C PHE A 298 -3.41 -15.67 -0.41
N LYS A 299 -3.11 -16.51 -1.41
CA LYS A 299 -4.04 -17.51 -1.93
C LYS A 299 -3.85 -18.81 -1.14
N ILE A 300 -4.95 -19.43 -0.73
CA ILE A 300 -5.01 -20.65 0.09
C ILE A 300 -5.61 -21.78 -0.73
#